data_AF-A0AA35TM09-F1
#
_entry.id   AF-A0AA35TM09-F1
#
_cell.length_a   1.000
_cell.length_b   1.000
_cell.length_c   1.000
_cell.angle_alpha   90.00
_cell.angle_beta   90.00
_cell.angle_gamma   90.00
#
_symmetry.space_group_name_H-M   'P 1'
#
loop_
_entity.id
_entity.type
_entity.pdbx_description
1 polymer ?
#
loop_
_entity_poly.entity_id
_entity_poly.type
_entity_poly.pdbx_seq_one_letter_code
_entity_poly.pdbx_strand_id
1 'polypeptide(L)'
;MADDYYRYVEGQHTLRGENTKKVYRLGDPVRVQLVRVDGERRQLDLALVEILDHVRALEGRPDRPRRRSGRKAGGAVDRRPERARPRRS
;
A
#
# COMPACT_ATOMS: atom_id res chain seq x y z
N MET A 1 -21.05 -0.88 -11.30
CA MET A 1 -21.79 -2.04 -11.85
C MET A 1 -20.93 -2.64 -12.96
N ALA A 2 -20.15 -3.70 -12.78
CA ALA A 2 -19.83 -4.53 -11.64
C ALA A 2 -18.34 -4.91 -11.81
N ASP A 3 -17.67 -5.12 -10.69
CA ASP A 3 -16.36 -5.75 -10.62
C ASP A 3 -16.27 -6.96 -11.55
N ASP A 4 -15.11 -7.14 -12.17
CA ASP A 4 -14.83 -8.22 -13.10
C ASP A 4 -15.45 -9.55 -12.70
N TYR A 5 -16.10 -10.21 -13.66
CA TYR A 5 -16.54 -11.58 -13.47
C TYR A 5 -15.33 -12.52 -13.60
N TYR A 6 -14.99 -13.25 -12.55
CA TYR A 6 -13.91 -14.23 -12.54
C TYR A 6 -14.44 -15.64 -12.77
N ARG A 7 -13.96 -16.31 -13.81
CA ARG A 7 -14.21 -17.73 -14.06
C ARG A 7 -13.08 -18.59 -13.52
N TYR A 8 -13.44 -19.62 -12.77
CA TYR A 8 -12.50 -20.63 -12.33
C TYR A 8 -12.26 -21.67 -13.42
N VAL A 9 -11.01 -21.86 -13.80
CA VAL A 9 -10.54 -22.89 -14.74
C VAL A 9 -9.90 -23.99 -13.93
N GLU A 10 -10.67 -25.04 -13.65
CA GLU A 10 -10.32 -26.12 -12.72
C GLU A 10 -9.02 -26.84 -13.13
N GLY A 11 -8.86 -27.20 -14.40
CA GLY A 11 -7.65 -27.88 -14.90
C GLY A 11 -6.36 -27.06 -14.80
N GLN A 12 -6.45 -25.75 -14.53
CA GLN A 12 -5.30 -24.87 -14.38
C GLN A 12 -5.21 -24.22 -12.99
N HIS A 13 -6.14 -24.54 -12.08
CA HIS A 13 -6.29 -23.89 -10.77
C HIS A 13 -6.16 -22.36 -10.87
N THR A 14 -6.91 -21.78 -11.82
CA THR A 14 -6.75 -20.38 -12.21
C THR A 14 -8.07 -19.65 -12.24
N LEU A 15 -8.11 -18.42 -11.72
CA LEU A 15 -9.24 -17.50 -11.85
C LEU A 15 -8.94 -16.50 -12.98
N ARG A 16 -9.83 -16.42 -13.96
CA ARG A 16 -9.69 -15.52 -15.11
C ARG A 16 -10.83 -14.51 -15.16
N GLY A 17 -10.49 -13.22 -15.11
CA GLY A 17 -11.42 -12.12 -15.27
C GLY A 17 -11.87 -11.96 -16.72
N GLU A 18 -13.16 -11.77 -16.96
CA GLU A 18 -13.71 -11.61 -18.31
C GLU A 18 -13.42 -10.22 -18.92
N ASN A 19 -13.53 -9.13 -18.14
CA ASN A 19 -13.34 -7.77 -18.67
C ASN A 19 -11.88 -7.31 -18.56
N THR A 20 -11.25 -7.42 -17.39
CA THR A 20 -9.82 -7.03 -17.21
C THR A 20 -8.82 -8.06 -17.70
N LYS A 21 -9.25 -9.28 -18.05
CA LYS A 21 -8.36 -10.41 -18.42
C LYS A 21 -7.31 -10.73 -17.36
N LYS A 22 -7.52 -10.30 -16.11
CA LYS A 22 -6.63 -10.66 -14.99
C LYS A 22 -6.68 -12.16 -14.74
N VAL A 23 -5.52 -12.75 -14.52
CA VAL A 23 -5.37 -14.19 -14.31
C VAL A 23 -4.68 -14.38 -12.97
N TYR A 24 -5.35 -15.05 -12.04
CA TYR A 24 -4.77 -15.43 -10.75
C TYR A 24 -4.60 -16.93 -10.72
N ARG A 25 -3.37 -17.41 -10.62
CA ARG A 25 -3.06 -18.83 -10.57
C ARG A 25 -2.59 -19.23 -9.17
N LEU A 26 -2.88 -20.46 -8.80
CA LEU A 26 -2.33 -21.05 -7.57
C LEU A 26 -0.79 -21.08 -7.63
N GLY A 27 -0.15 -20.51 -6.60
CA GLY A 27 1.30 -20.44 -6.45
C GLY A 27 1.92 -19.09 -6.77
N ASP A 28 1.18 -18.20 -7.43
CA ASP A 28 1.69 -16.88 -7.77
C ASP A 28 1.72 -15.96 -6.53
N PRO A 29 2.79 -15.18 -6.33
CA PRO A 29 2.85 -14.22 -5.24
C PRO A 29 1.91 -13.05 -5.52
N VAL A 30 1.05 -12.72 -4.55
CA VAL A 30 0.09 -11.61 -4.64
C VAL A 30 0.17 -10.69 -3.43
N ARG A 31 -0.19 -9.43 -3.64
CA ARG A 31 -0.33 -8.44 -2.56
C ARG A 31 -1.77 -8.39 -2.09
N VAL A 32 -1.96 -8.64 -0.80
CA VAL A 32 -3.26 -8.63 -0.15
C VAL A 32 -3.31 -7.62 0.98
N GLN A 33 -4.50 -7.10 1.25
CA GLN A 33 -4.84 -6.34 2.43
C GLN A 33 -5.70 -7.22 3.35
N LEU A 34 -5.36 -7.26 4.64
CA LEU A 34 -6.17 -7.92 5.65
C LEU A 34 -7.40 -7.05 5.95
N VAL A 35 -8.59 -7.62 5.75
CA VAL A 35 -9.87 -6.92 5.92
C VAL A 35 -10.47 -7.22 7.29
N ARG A 36 -10.42 -8.49 7.71
CA ARG A 36 -10.98 -8.93 8.98
C ARG A 36 -10.18 -10.10 9.55
N VAL A 37 -10.10 -10.14 10.88
CA VAL A 37 -9.58 -11.26 11.65
C VAL A 37 -10.71 -11.84 12.49
N ASP A 38 -10.96 -13.14 12.36
CA ASP A 38 -11.84 -13.89 13.23
C ASP A 38 -11.01 -14.93 14.00
N GLY A 39 -10.75 -14.63 15.28
CA GLY A 39 -9.92 -15.47 16.14
C GLY A 39 -10.61 -16.75 16.60
N GLU A 40 -11.94 -16.74 16.74
CA GLU A 40 -12.71 -17.91 17.18
C GLU A 40 -12.78 -18.96 16.08
N ARG A 41 -13.06 -18.51 14.84
CA ARG A 41 -13.11 -19.38 13.66
C ARG A 41 -11.74 -19.67 13.07
N ARG A 42 -10.70 -18.98 13.56
CA ARG A 42 -9.32 -19.01 13.01
C ARG A 42 -9.30 -18.68 11.52
N GLN A 43 -10.07 -17.69 11.12
CA GLN A 43 -10.23 -17.26 9.73
C GLN A 43 -9.72 -15.83 9.53
N LEU A 44 -9.11 -15.61 8.37
CA LEU A 44 -8.65 -14.30 7.91
C LEU A 44 -9.33 -13.98 6.59
N ASP A 45 -9.99 -12.84 6.52
CA ASP A 45 -10.54 -12.34 5.26
C ASP A 45 -9.52 -11.40 4.62
N LEU A 46 -9.09 -11.75 3.41
CA LEU A 46 -8.07 -11.05 2.65
C LEU A 46 -8.68 -10.50 1.36
N ALA A 47 -8.31 -9.28 1.00
CA ALA A 47 -8.69 -8.66 -0.26
C ALA A 47 -7.45 -8.36 -1.11
N LEU A 48 -7.54 -8.59 -2.41
CA LEU A 48 -6.46 -8.27 -3.34
C LEU A 48 -6.33 -6.76 -3.52
N VAL A 49 -5.13 -6.22 -3.29
CA VAL A 49 -4.86 -4.77 -3.36
C VAL A 49 -5.20 -4.23 -4.76
N GLU A 50 -4.86 -4.98 -5.81
CA GLU A 50 -5.13 -4.58 -7.19
C GLU A 50 -6.61 -4.46 -7.53
N ILE A 51 -7.47 -5.25 -6.87
CA ILE A 51 -8.93 -5.16 -7.04
C ILE A 51 -9.43 -3.96 -6.26
N LEU A 52 -8.98 -3.77 -5.02
CA LEU A 52 -9.34 -2.61 -4.20
C LEU A 52 -8.99 -1.29 -4.88
N ASP A 53 -7.82 -1.20 -5.51
CA ASP A 53 -7.38 0.01 -6.22
C ASP A 53 -8.22 0.24 -7.48
N HIS A 54 -8.62 -0.82 -8.19
CA HIS A 54 -9.50 -0.71 -9.35
C HIS A 54 -10.90 -0.22 -8.95
N VAL A 55 -11.50 -0.79 -7.90
CA VAL A 55 -12.78 -0.36 -7.36
C VAL A 55 -12.73 1.11 -6.95
N ARG A 56 -11.70 1.53 -6.22
CA ARG A 56 -11.54 2.95 -5.81
C ARG A 56 -11.46 3.90 -7.00
N ALA A 57 -10.75 3.51 -8.05
CA ALA A 57 -10.64 4.30 -9.28
C ALA A 57 -12.00 4.42 -9.99
N LEU A 58 -12.77 3.33 -10.07
CA LEU A 58 -14.10 3.31 -10.68
C LEU A 58 -15.14 4.10 -9.85
N GLU A 59 -15.05 4.05 -8.52
CA GLU A 59 -15.95 4.78 -7.61
C GLU A 59 -15.65 6.29 -7.52
N GLY A 60 -14.64 6.79 -8.26
CA GLY A 60 -14.36 8.22 -8.38
C GLY A 60 -13.99 8.90 -7.06
N ARG A 61 -13.65 8.15 -6.01
CA ARG A 61 -13.19 8.72 -4.74
C ARG A 61 -11.72 9.09 -4.91
N PRO A 62 -11.35 10.37 -4.88
CA PRO A 62 -9.96 10.76 -5.02
C PRO A 62 -9.18 10.16 -3.86
N ASP A 63 -8.13 9.41 -4.21
CA ASP A 63 -7.16 8.86 -3.29
C ASP A 63 -6.56 10.05 -2.51
N ARG A 64 -7.05 10.31 -1.29
CA ARG A 64 -6.44 11.32 -0.43
C ARG A 64 -5.04 10.78 -0.14
N PRO A 65 -3.97 11.43 -0.62
CA PRO A 65 -2.64 10.96 -0.30
C PRO A 65 -2.56 10.93 1.22
N ARG A 66 -2.30 9.75 1.79
CA ARG A 66 -1.97 9.62 3.20
C ARG A 66 -0.77 10.52 3.41
N ARG A 67 -1.04 11.72 3.94
CA ARG A 67 -0.04 12.69 4.37
C ARG A 67 0.95 11.89 5.20
N ARG A 68 2.14 11.71 4.64
CA ARG A 68 3.28 11.14 5.33
C ARG A 68 3.64 12.12 6.45
N SER A 69 2.96 12.02 7.59
CA SER A 69 3.33 12.73 8.81
C SER A 69 4.59 12.08 9.35
N GLY A 70 5.74 12.56 8.86
CA GLY A 70 7.05 11.99 9.14
C GLY A 70 8.16 13.04 9.09
N ARG A 71 7.94 14.17 9.78
CA ARG A 71 8.93 15.00 10.50
C ARG A 71 10.42 14.74 10.17
N LYS A 72 11.00 15.54 9.26
CA LYS A 72 12.40 16.01 9.23
C LYS A 72 12.37 17.37 8.49
N ALA A 73 12.95 18.48 8.93
CA ALA A 73 14.14 18.69 9.71
C ALA A 73 13.99 19.93 10.62
N GLY A 74 14.23 19.76 11.92
CA GLY A 74 14.58 20.84 12.82
C GLY A 74 16.04 20.64 13.22
N GLY A 75 16.88 21.65 12.95
CA GLY A 75 18.31 21.58 13.26
C GLY A 75 19.15 22.68 12.61
N ALA A 76 18.63 23.92 12.53
CA ALA A 76 19.50 25.08 12.37
C ALA A 76 20.09 25.39 13.75
N VAL A 77 21.17 24.70 14.10
CA VAL A 77 21.97 25.04 15.29
C VAL A 77 23.06 26.00 14.83
N ASP A 78 22.72 27.26 15.06
CA ASP A 78 23.59 28.42 15.23
C ASP A 78 25.04 28.05 15.61
N ARG A 79 26.00 28.44 14.76
CA ARG A 79 27.43 28.36 15.06
C ARG A 79 28.09 29.71 14.80
N ARG A 80 28.06 30.59 15.80
CA ARG A 80 29.13 31.52 16.26
C ARG A 80 28.49 32.55 17.20
N PRO A 81 29.19 33.11 18.20
CA PRO A 81 30.64 33.33 18.32
C PRO A 81 31.20 32.70 19.62
N GLU A 82 32.51 32.59 19.89
CA GLU A 82 33.32 33.65 20.50
C GLU A 82 34.63 32.97 20.97
N ARG A 83 35.78 33.55 20.62
CA ARG A 83 36.93 33.68 21.53
C ARG A 83 38.01 34.53 20.90
N ALA A 84 38.09 35.76 21.38
CA ALA A 84 39.32 36.52 21.38
C ALA A 84 40.43 35.75 22.10
N ARG A 85 41.66 35.78 21.56
CA ARG A 85 42.89 35.68 22.35
C ARG A 85 43.93 36.67 21.80
N PRO A 86 44.75 37.27 22.69
CA PRO A 86 45.52 38.47 22.40
C PRO A 86 46.91 38.16 21.82
N ARG A 87 47.56 39.24 21.39
CA ARG A 87 48.91 39.33 20.81
C ARG A 87 50.03 38.90 21.78
N ARG A 88 51.02 38.20 21.25
CA ARG A 88 52.47 38.18 21.58
C ARG A 88 53.13 37.41 20.43
N SER A 89 54.22 37.80 19.78
CA SER A 89 55.47 38.48 20.18
C SER A 89 55.91 39.47 19.10
#